data_AF-A0A151TK45-F1
#
_entry.id   AF-A0A151TK45-F1
#
_cell.length_a   1.000
_cell.length_b   1.000
_cell.length_c   1.000
_cell.angle_alpha   90.00
_cell.angle_beta   90.00
_cell.angle_gamma   90.00
#
_symmetry.space_group_name_H-M   'P 1'
#
loop_
_entity.id
_entity.type
_entity.pdbx_description
1 polymer ?
#
loop_
_entity_poly.entity_id
_entity_poly.type
_entity_poly.pdbx_seq_one_letter_code
_entity_poly.pdbx_strand_id
1 'polypeptide(L)'
;MDTANVIKLRINNPREEAALRDCVELMDLSMDRVWDSMVALTKNTSDSLQDAHTWLSSVLTNHASCLDGLEEPAKALMVAELEDLISRSRTSLAMLVAVLPPKIPKVGHIIDETLSEDFPSWVRSKDRRLLESSGENMKANIVVAKDGSGNFKTVAEAVAFAPNKSKTRYVIHVKKGTYKENVEIGKKKKNVMHL
;
A
#
# COMPACT_ATOMS: atom_id res chain seq x y z
N MET A 1 -19.14 -7.29 6.30
CA MET A 1 -18.47 -8.01 7.42
C MET A 1 -19.24 -9.25 7.82
N ASP A 2 -20.57 -9.23 7.83
CA ASP A 2 -21.38 -10.38 8.24
C ASP A 2 -21.22 -11.61 7.32
N THR A 3 -21.13 -11.43 6.00
CA THR A 3 -20.92 -12.51 5.03
C THR A 3 -19.59 -13.25 5.26
N ALA A 4 -18.49 -12.53 5.53
CA ALA A 4 -17.18 -13.14 5.77
C ALA A 4 -17.16 -14.00 7.05
N ASN A 5 -17.86 -13.57 8.11
CA ASN A 5 -17.98 -14.37 9.34
C ASN A 5 -18.77 -15.66 9.11
N VAL A 6 -19.85 -15.61 8.31
CA VAL A 6 -20.62 -16.80 7.93
C VAL A 6 -19.79 -17.78 7.11
N ILE A 7 -18.99 -17.26 6.17
CA ILE A 7 -18.10 -18.07 5.33
C ILE A 7 -17.00 -18.73 6.16
N LYS A 8 -16.40 -18.00 7.11
CA LYS A 8 -15.35 -18.52 7.98
C LYS A 8 -15.78 -19.79 8.73
N LEU A 9 -17.04 -19.90 9.12
CA LEU A 9 -17.59 -21.08 9.80
C LEU A 9 -17.72 -22.31 8.89
N ARG A 10 -17.61 -22.14 7.57
CA ARG A 10 -17.77 -23.20 6.56
C ARG A 10 -16.45 -23.62 5.91
N ILE A 11 -15.36 -22.89 6.17
CA ILE A 11 -14.03 -23.18 5.64
C ILE A 11 -13.26 -24.08 6.62
N ASN A 12 -12.75 -25.20 6.13
CA ASN A 12 -11.87 -26.10 6.90
C ASN A 12 -10.44 -26.14 6.35
N ASN A 13 -10.17 -25.40 5.28
CA ASN A 13 -8.87 -25.36 4.60
C ASN A 13 -8.09 -24.09 5.04
N PRO A 14 -6.88 -24.23 5.62
CA PRO A 14 -6.08 -23.10 6.05
C PRO A 14 -5.75 -22.09 4.92
N ARG A 15 -5.65 -22.57 3.68
CA ARG A 15 -5.40 -21.72 2.51
C ARG A 15 -6.61 -20.85 2.18
N GLU A 16 -7.80 -21.43 2.17
CA GLU A 16 -9.05 -20.70 1.97
C GLU A 16 -9.30 -19.69 3.10
N GLU A 17 -8.95 -20.05 4.34
CA GLU A 17 -9.08 -19.13 5.47
C GLU A 17 -8.11 -17.94 5.34
N ALA A 18 -6.89 -18.18 4.85
CA ALA A 18 -5.93 -17.12 4.55
C ALA A 18 -6.45 -16.20 3.44
N ALA A 19 -6.93 -16.76 2.32
CA ALA A 19 -7.50 -15.98 1.23
C ALA A 19 -8.69 -15.11 1.68
N LEU A 20 -9.56 -15.63 2.55
CA LEU A 20 -10.67 -14.86 3.11
C LEU A 20 -10.17 -13.71 4.01
N ARG A 21 -9.14 -13.95 4.84
CA ARG A 21 -8.52 -12.91 5.66
C ARG A 21 -7.91 -11.81 4.80
N ASP A 22 -7.18 -12.18 3.75
CA ASP A 22 -6.58 -11.25 2.80
C ASP A 22 -7.65 -10.40 2.11
N CYS A 23 -8.75 -11.02 1.67
CA CYS A 23 -9.88 -10.28 1.11
C CYS A 23 -10.45 -9.26 2.11
N VAL A 24 -10.67 -9.65 3.36
CA VAL A 24 -11.20 -8.73 4.40
C VAL A 24 -10.24 -7.57 4.64
N GLU A 25 -8.93 -7.82 4.66
CA GLU A 25 -7.92 -6.76 4.77
C GLU A 25 -7.94 -5.82 3.56
N LEU A 26 -8.01 -6.36 2.34
CA LEU A 26 -8.11 -5.56 1.11
C LEU A 26 -9.36 -4.68 1.11
N MET A 27 -10.49 -5.18 1.60
CA MET A 27 -11.73 -4.42 1.73
C MET A 27 -11.62 -3.29 2.77
N ASP A 28 -10.99 -3.55 3.91
CA ASP A 28 -10.75 -2.54 4.95
C ASP A 28 -9.75 -1.47 4.46
N LEU A 29 -8.72 -1.85 3.70
CA LEU A 29 -7.83 -0.92 3.02
C LEU A 29 -8.57 -0.08 1.97
N SER A 30 -9.46 -0.68 1.19
CA SER A 30 -10.28 0.02 0.20
C SER A 30 -11.14 1.10 0.83
N MET A 31 -11.77 0.83 1.98
CA MET A 31 -12.56 1.82 2.70
C MET A 31 -11.71 3.05 3.09
N ASP A 32 -10.51 2.82 3.64
CA ASP A 32 -9.57 3.89 3.97
C ASP A 32 -9.18 4.69 2.71
N ARG A 33 -8.94 4.03 1.58
CA ARG A 33 -8.57 4.69 0.31
C ARG A 33 -9.71 5.51 -0.29
N VAL A 34 -10.95 5.03 -0.22
CA VAL A 34 -12.13 5.81 -0.64
C VAL A 34 -12.23 7.09 0.19
N TRP A 35 -12.09 6.98 1.52
CA TRP A 35 -12.11 8.14 2.40
C TRP A 35 -10.96 9.12 2.11
N ASP A 36 -9.73 8.61 1.99
CA ASP A 36 -8.55 9.42 1.65
C ASP A 36 -8.81 10.17 0.31
N SER A 37 -9.39 9.50 -0.69
CA SER A 37 -9.75 10.11 -1.99
C SER A 37 -10.73 11.26 -1.84
N MET A 38 -11.81 11.07 -1.05
CA MET A 38 -12.77 12.14 -0.77
C MET A 38 -12.09 13.35 -0.12
N VAL A 39 -11.20 13.13 0.85
CA VAL A 39 -10.46 14.20 1.51
C VAL A 39 -9.53 14.91 0.53
N ALA A 40 -8.83 14.20 -0.34
CA ALA A 40 -7.97 14.82 -1.35
C ALA A 40 -8.77 15.66 -2.38
N LEU A 41 -9.95 15.21 -2.78
CA LEU A 41 -10.80 15.96 -3.71
C LEU A 41 -11.24 17.32 -3.15
N THR A 42 -11.33 17.48 -1.83
CA THR A 42 -11.63 18.79 -1.21
C THR A 42 -10.53 19.84 -1.42
N LYS A 43 -9.28 19.41 -1.70
CA LYS A 43 -8.15 20.32 -1.90
C LYS A 43 -8.04 20.84 -3.33
N ASN A 44 -8.57 20.09 -4.30
CA ASN A 44 -8.62 20.43 -5.72
C ASN A 44 -7.28 20.93 -6.32
N THR A 45 -6.15 20.32 -5.94
CA THR A 45 -4.83 20.57 -6.54
C THR A 45 -4.46 19.44 -7.49
N SER A 46 -3.50 19.67 -8.40
CA SER A 46 -3.00 18.61 -9.30
C SER A 46 -2.52 17.38 -8.52
N ASP A 47 -1.74 17.60 -7.46
CA ASP A 47 -1.22 16.53 -6.61
C ASP A 47 -2.35 15.78 -5.89
N SER A 48 -3.35 16.49 -5.36
CA SER A 48 -4.45 15.84 -4.66
C SER A 48 -5.38 15.06 -5.60
N LEU A 49 -5.52 15.52 -6.84
CA LEU A 49 -6.23 14.79 -7.89
C LEU A 49 -5.47 13.53 -8.32
N GLN A 50 -4.13 13.58 -8.41
CA GLN A 50 -3.29 12.41 -8.68
C GLN A 50 -3.32 11.40 -7.52
N ASP A 51 -3.32 11.88 -6.27
CA ASP A 51 -3.49 11.04 -5.08
C ASP A 51 -4.86 10.32 -5.11
N ALA A 52 -5.94 11.07 -5.37
CA ALA A 52 -7.28 10.49 -5.49
C ALA A 52 -7.38 9.46 -6.62
N HIS A 53 -6.74 9.72 -7.77
CA HIS A 53 -6.67 8.75 -8.87
C HIS A 53 -5.95 7.48 -8.43
N THR A 54 -4.78 7.61 -7.82
CA THR A 54 -3.98 6.49 -7.32
C THR A 54 -4.75 5.65 -6.30
N TRP A 55 -5.43 6.29 -5.36
CA TRP A 55 -6.19 5.58 -4.33
C TRP A 55 -7.44 4.89 -4.90
N LEU A 56 -8.19 5.52 -5.80
CA LEU A 56 -9.34 4.87 -6.46
C LEU A 56 -8.90 3.71 -7.39
N SER A 57 -7.77 3.85 -8.10
CA SER A 57 -7.17 2.73 -8.84
C SER A 57 -6.78 1.57 -7.92
N SER A 58 -6.23 1.87 -6.75
CA SER A 58 -5.93 0.86 -5.72
C SER A 58 -7.20 0.20 -5.19
N VAL A 59 -8.29 0.93 -4.94
CA VAL A 59 -9.59 0.35 -4.52
C VAL A 59 -10.09 -0.67 -5.53
N LEU A 60 -10.08 -0.30 -6.82
CA LEU A 60 -10.46 -1.22 -7.89
C LEU A 60 -9.57 -2.48 -7.90
N THR A 61 -8.25 -2.30 -7.76
CA THR A 61 -7.29 -3.40 -7.72
C THR A 61 -7.51 -4.32 -6.52
N ASN A 62 -7.79 -3.76 -5.34
CA ASN A 62 -8.07 -4.51 -4.12
C ASN A 62 -9.34 -5.35 -4.26
N HIS A 63 -10.42 -4.80 -4.84
CA HIS A 63 -11.66 -5.55 -5.07
C HIS A 63 -11.45 -6.72 -6.04
N ALA A 64 -10.74 -6.48 -7.15
CA ALA A 64 -10.40 -7.53 -8.12
C ALA A 64 -9.49 -8.60 -7.48
N SER A 65 -8.47 -8.19 -6.74
CA SER A 65 -7.54 -9.11 -6.08
C SER A 65 -8.22 -9.95 -5.00
N CYS A 66 -9.16 -9.38 -4.24
CA CYS A 66 -9.99 -10.17 -3.34
C CYS A 66 -10.76 -11.25 -4.13
N LEU A 67 -11.48 -10.88 -5.19
CA LEU A 67 -12.27 -11.83 -5.97
C LEU A 67 -11.42 -12.95 -6.60
N ASP A 68 -10.24 -12.59 -7.11
CA ASP A 68 -9.31 -13.54 -7.72
C ASP A 68 -8.69 -14.49 -6.69
N GLY A 69 -8.47 -14.01 -5.46
CA GLY A 69 -7.89 -14.79 -4.37
C GLY A 69 -8.85 -15.79 -3.71
N LEU A 70 -10.17 -15.57 -3.83
CA LEU A 70 -11.17 -16.46 -3.22
C LEU A 70 -11.32 -17.78 -4.00
N GLU A 71 -11.43 -18.88 -3.26
CA GLU A 71 -11.77 -20.22 -3.76
C GLU A 71 -13.20 -20.60 -3.31
N GLU A 72 -13.76 -21.69 -3.86
CA GLU A 72 -15.07 -22.19 -3.45
C GLU A 72 -15.04 -22.77 -2.02
N PRO A 73 -16.09 -22.59 -1.19
CA PRO A 73 -17.40 -22.00 -1.51
C PRO A 73 -17.47 -20.47 -1.30
N ALA A 74 -16.39 -19.85 -0.81
CA ALA A 74 -16.37 -18.42 -0.47
C ALA A 74 -16.61 -17.55 -1.71
N LYS A 75 -16.00 -17.92 -2.84
CA LYS A 75 -16.13 -17.20 -4.11
C LYS A 75 -17.59 -17.12 -4.58
N ALA A 76 -18.32 -18.24 -4.65
CA ALA A 76 -19.73 -18.22 -5.06
C ALA A 76 -20.62 -17.35 -4.17
N LEU A 77 -20.32 -17.24 -2.87
CA LEU A 77 -21.09 -16.44 -1.93
C LEU A 77 -20.80 -14.93 -2.03
N MET A 78 -19.61 -14.55 -2.49
CA MET A 78 -19.15 -13.15 -2.50
C MET A 78 -19.06 -12.55 -3.91
N VAL A 79 -19.08 -13.36 -4.97
CA VAL A 79 -18.84 -12.92 -6.35
C VAL A 79 -19.77 -11.78 -6.78
N ALA A 80 -21.08 -11.88 -6.50
CA ALA A 80 -22.03 -10.85 -6.88
C ALA A 80 -21.76 -9.50 -6.19
N GLU A 81 -21.45 -9.52 -4.89
CA GLU A 81 -21.11 -8.31 -4.13
C GLU A 81 -19.78 -7.69 -4.63
N LEU A 82 -18.78 -8.53 -4.89
CA LEU A 82 -17.47 -8.08 -5.37
C LEU A 82 -17.53 -7.53 -6.80
N GLU A 83 -18.30 -8.15 -7.69
CA GLU A 83 -18.50 -7.64 -9.06
C GLU A 83 -19.21 -6.29 -9.07
N ASP A 84 -20.23 -6.09 -8.22
CA ASP A 84 -20.87 -4.79 -8.04
C ASP A 84 -19.87 -3.74 -7.54
N LEU A 85 -19.06 -4.08 -6.53
CA LEU A 85 -18.01 -3.20 -6.02
C LEU A 85 -16.97 -2.85 -7.07
N ILE A 86 -16.51 -3.82 -7.87
CA ILE A 86 -15.60 -3.60 -9.00
C ILE A 86 -16.23 -2.65 -10.02
N SER A 87 -17.50 -2.85 -10.38
CA SER A 87 -18.24 -2.00 -11.33
C SER A 87 -18.34 -0.55 -10.84
N ARG A 88 -18.71 -0.36 -9.57
CA ARG A 88 -18.78 0.96 -8.93
C ARG A 88 -17.42 1.63 -8.87
N SER A 89 -16.37 0.92 -8.47
CA SER A 89 -15.00 1.45 -8.45
C SER A 89 -14.50 1.86 -9.83
N ARG A 90 -14.80 1.07 -10.87
CA ARG A 90 -14.52 1.43 -12.29
C ARG A 90 -15.23 2.72 -12.67
N THR A 91 -16.51 2.83 -12.35
CA THR A 91 -17.32 4.02 -12.66
C THR A 91 -16.79 5.27 -11.94
N SER A 92 -16.51 5.17 -10.64
CA SER A 92 -15.94 6.27 -9.87
C SER A 92 -14.58 6.72 -10.39
N LEU A 93 -13.70 5.77 -10.76
CA LEU A 93 -12.41 6.08 -11.35
C LEU A 93 -12.55 6.76 -12.72
N ALA A 94 -13.44 6.26 -13.58
CA ALA A 94 -13.71 6.86 -14.88
C ALA A 94 -14.25 8.29 -14.77
N MET A 95 -15.17 8.53 -13.81
CA MET A 95 -15.66 9.88 -13.51
C MET A 95 -14.54 10.81 -13.05
N LEU A 96 -13.65 10.33 -12.17
CA LEU A 96 -12.51 11.13 -11.73
C LEU A 96 -11.62 11.50 -12.93
N VAL A 97 -11.25 10.52 -13.76
CA VAL A 97 -10.42 10.74 -14.96
C VAL A 97 -11.07 11.75 -15.92
N ALA A 98 -12.40 11.72 -16.08
CA ALA A 98 -13.12 12.65 -16.94
C ALA A 98 -13.08 14.11 -16.46
N VAL A 99 -12.89 14.35 -15.15
CA VAL A 99 -12.79 15.71 -14.58
C VAL A 99 -11.35 16.18 -14.36
N LEU A 100 -10.36 15.31 -14.58
CA LEU A 100 -8.95 15.67 -14.46
C LEU A 100 -8.56 16.73 -15.50
N PRO A 101 -7.83 17.79 -15.12
CA PRO A 101 -7.39 18.79 -16.07
C PRO A 101 -6.43 18.18 -17.11
N PRO A 102 -6.50 18.59 -18.38
CA PRO A 102 -5.72 18.02 -19.49
C PRO A 102 -4.19 18.25 -19.38
N LYS A 103 -3.74 19.00 -18.37
CA LYS A 103 -2.31 19.25 -18.06
C LYS A 103 -1.69 18.20 -17.15
N ILE A 104 -2.45 17.22 -16.67
CA ILE A 104 -1.82 16.04 -16.08
C ILE A 104 -1.18 15.30 -17.25
N PRO A 105 0.15 15.10 -17.28
CA PRO A 105 0.77 14.30 -18.32
C PRO A 105 -0.01 13.01 -18.42
N LYS A 106 -0.53 12.71 -19.63
CA LYS A 106 -1.36 11.55 -19.89
C LYS A 106 -0.77 10.37 -19.11
N VAL A 107 -1.58 9.72 -18.28
CA VAL A 107 -1.19 8.57 -17.44
C VAL A 107 -0.63 7.39 -18.28
N GLY A 108 -0.55 7.53 -19.61
CA GLY A 108 0.19 6.68 -20.53
C GLY A 108 1.70 6.97 -20.66
N HIS A 109 2.30 7.88 -19.88
CA HIS A 109 3.76 8.11 -19.85
C HIS A 109 4.45 7.42 -18.66
N ILE A 110 3.86 6.35 -18.14
CA ILE A 110 4.47 5.51 -17.08
C ILE A 110 5.29 4.35 -17.69
N ILE A 111 5.19 4.10 -19.00
CA ILE A 111 5.73 2.88 -19.64
C ILE A 111 6.86 3.16 -20.65
N ASP A 112 7.35 4.39 -20.75
CA ASP A 112 8.54 4.72 -21.55
C ASP A 112 9.58 5.49 -20.71
N GLU A 113 9.66 5.17 -19.42
CA GLU A 113 10.85 5.50 -18.65
C GLU A 113 11.88 4.44 -19.06
N THR A 114 12.72 4.77 -20.04
CA THR A 114 13.97 4.03 -20.26
C THR A 114 14.58 3.80 -18.88
N LEU A 115 14.86 2.53 -18.53
CA LEU A 115 15.54 2.16 -17.30
C LEU A 115 16.97 2.74 -17.33
N SER A 116 17.10 4.06 -17.23
CA SER A 116 18.35 4.71 -16.93
C SER A 116 18.71 4.34 -15.49
N GLU A 117 19.98 4.46 -15.14
CA GLU A 117 20.43 4.26 -13.75
C GLU A 117 19.88 5.32 -12.78
N ASP A 118 19.00 6.22 -13.24
CA ASP A 118 18.39 7.28 -12.44
C ASP A 118 17.08 6.80 -11.78
N PHE A 119 16.80 7.32 -10.58
CA PHE A 119 15.55 7.03 -9.89
C PHE A 119 14.31 7.45 -10.70
N PRO A 120 13.21 6.67 -10.64
CA PRO A 120 11.94 7.02 -11.28
C PRO A 120 11.44 8.40 -10.88
N SER A 121 10.80 9.11 -11.82
CA SER A 121 10.24 10.46 -11.64
C SER A 121 9.32 10.62 -10.41
N TRP A 122 8.65 9.57 -9.97
CA TRP A 122 7.80 9.58 -8.77
C TRP A 122 8.59 9.57 -7.45
N VAL A 123 9.86 9.17 -7.46
CA VAL A 123 10.74 9.24 -6.28
C VAL A 123 11.18 10.69 -6.11
N ARG A 124 10.77 11.35 -5.02
CA ARG A 124 11.07 12.76 -4.76
C ARG A 124 12.58 13.00 -4.62
N SER A 125 13.09 14.16 -5.03
CA SER A 125 14.53 14.47 -4.97
C SER A 125 15.13 14.36 -3.56
N LYS A 126 14.36 14.65 -2.50
CA LYS A 126 14.81 14.45 -1.12
C LYS A 126 15.00 12.97 -0.76
N ASP A 127 14.22 12.10 -1.39
CA ASP A 127 14.22 10.66 -1.13
C ASP A 127 15.38 10.01 -1.89
N ARG A 128 15.62 10.44 -3.13
CA ARG A 128 16.81 10.07 -3.92
C ARG A 128 18.09 10.40 -3.18
N ARG A 129 18.24 11.65 -2.72
CA ARG A 129 19.40 12.10 -1.93
C ARG A 129 19.61 11.27 -0.66
N LEU A 130 18.52 10.84 -0.03
CA LEU A 130 18.62 9.96 1.12
C LEU A 130 19.09 8.58 0.68
N LEU A 131 18.48 7.95 -0.32
CA LEU A 131 18.89 6.64 -0.85
C LEU A 131 20.35 6.60 -1.33
N GLU A 132 20.85 7.71 -1.90
CA GLU A 132 22.23 7.85 -2.40
C GLU A 132 23.25 8.18 -1.30
N SER A 133 22.79 8.59 -0.11
CA SER A 133 23.71 9.00 0.96
C SER A 133 24.43 7.79 1.57
N SER A 134 25.73 7.94 1.84
CA SER A 134 26.48 6.91 2.57
C SER A 134 25.98 6.80 4.01
N GLY A 135 25.99 5.58 4.56
CA GLY A 135 25.44 5.28 5.90
C GLY A 135 26.00 6.11 7.05
N GLU A 136 27.18 6.74 6.88
CA GLU A 136 27.79 7.64 7.87
C GLU A 136 27.11 9.02 7.94
N ASN A 137 26.47 9.48 6.86
CA ASN A 137 25.78 10.78 6.80
C ASN A 137 24.26 10.67 6.92
N MET A 138 23.73 9.46 7.08
CA MET A 138 22.31 9.19 7.23
C MET A 138 21.84 9.43 8.67
N LYS A 139 20.94 10.40 8.87
CA LYS A 139 20.25 10.58 10.14
C LYS A 139 19.09 9.59 10.27
N ALA A 140 19.41 8.35 10.65
CA ALA A 140 18.42 7.33 10.95
C ALA A 140 17.67 7.66 12.26
N ASN A 141 16.40 7.27 12.36
CA ASN A 141 15.65 7.34 13.61
C ASN A 141 16.03 6.18 14.53
N ILE A 142 16.21 4.99 13.96
CA ILE A 142 16.66 3.77 14.66
C ILE A 142 17.52 2.91 13.73
N VAL A 143 18.35 2.07 14.35
CA VAL A 143 19.27 1.16 13.66
C VAL A 143 18.93 -0.29 14.04
N VAL A 144 18.86 -1.16 13.04
CA VAL A 144 18.74 -2.61 13.19
C VAL A 144 20.11 -3.25 12.93
N ALA A 145 20.60 -4.04 13.88
CA ALA A 145 21.87 -4.73 13.76
C ALA A 145 21.86 -6.07 14.49
N LYS A 146 22.13 -7.16 13.77
CA LYS A 146 22.16 -8.52 14.33
C LYS A 146 23.24 -8.75 15.38
N ASP A 147 24.37 -8.07 15.20
CA ASP A 147 25.52 -8.11 16.11
C ASP A 147 25.25 -7.38 17.45
N GLY A 148 24.10 -6.72 17.59
CA GLY A 148 23.73 -5.97 18.78
C GLY A 148 24.29 -4.54 18.82
N SER A 149 24.96 -4.08 17.75
CA SER A 149 25.50 -2.72 17.65
C SER A 149 24.45 -1.64 17.27
N GLY A 150 23.16 -1.98 17.32
CA GLY A 150 22.03 -1.14 16.95
C GLY A 150 20.96 -1.11 18.05
N ASN A 151 19.82 -0.49 17.77
CA ASN A 151 18.68 -0.41 18.69
C ASN A 151 17.90 -1.73 18.77
N PHE A 152 17.76 -2.44 17.65
CA PHE A 152 17.00 -3.69 17.53
C PHE A 152 17.81 -4.75 16.79
N LYS A 153 17.49 -6.03 17.00
CA LYS A 153 18.13 -7.15 16.30
C LYS A 153 17.37 -7.60 15.06
N THR A 154 16.07 -7.27 15.00
CA THR A 154 15.17 -7.65 13.91
C THR A 154 14.51 -6.42 13.27
N VAL A 155 14.12 -6.56 12.00
CA VAL A 155 13.41 -5.50 11.28
C VAL A 155 11.97 -5.38 11.79
N ALA A 156 11.33 -6.51 12.14
CA ALA A 156 9.99 -6.54 12.70
C ALA A 156 9.86 -5.72 13.99
N GLU A 157 10.82 -5.82 14.92
CA GLU A 157 10.85 -5.01 16.15
C GLU A 157 10.94 -3.51 15.83
N ALA A 158 11.79 -3.15 14.88
CA ALA A 158 11.97 -1.77 14.46
C ALA A 158 10.71 -1.18 13.82
N VAL A 159 10.03 -1.94 12.95
CA VAL A 159 8.74 -1.55 12.35
C VAL A 159 7.67 -1.42 13.43
N ALA A 160 7.61 -2.37 14.38
CA ALA A 160 6.66 -2.32 15.49
C ALA A 160 6.86 -1.08 16.36
N PHE A 161 8.11 -0.68 16.59
CA PHE A 161 8.48 0.50 17.38
C PHE A 161 8.19 1.83 16.67
N ALA A 162 8.19 1.86 15.33
CA ALA A 162 7.93 3.08 14.56
C ALA A 162 6.57 3.72 14.94
N PRO A 163 6.46 5.05 15.00
CA PRO A 163 5.23 5.73 15.40
C PRO A 163 4.09 5.48 14.40
N ASN A 164 2.88 5.27 14.92
CA ASN A 164 1.68 5.14 14.09
C ASN A 164 1.29 6.50 13.49
N LYS A 165 0.86 6.50 12.22
CA LYS A 165 0.35 7.66 11.48
C LYS A 165 1.32 8.85 11.50
N SER A 166 2.63 8.59 11.43
CA SER A 166 3.65 9.64 11.39
C SER A 166 3.41 10.60 10.22
N LYS A 167 3.49 11.91 10.49
CA LYS A 167 3.42 12.96 9.45
C LYS A 167 4.76 13.18 8.75
N THR A 168 5.84 12.76 9.37
CA THR A 168 7.22 12.87 8.87
C THR A 168 7.78 11.48 8.60
N ARG A 169 8.81 11.42 7.77
CA ARG A 169 9.50 10.16 7.49
C ARG A 169 10.14 9.58 8.75
N TYR A 170 9.96 8.28 8.95
CA TYR A 170 10.64 7.50 9.97
C TYR A 170 11.63 6.54 9.29
N VAL A 171 12.91 6.79 9.48
CA VAL A 171 14.02 6.10 8.82
C VAL A 171 14.57 5.00 9.71
N ILE A 172 14.48 3.76 9.24
CA ILE A 172 15.03 2.56 9.88
C ILE A 172 16.25 2.14 9.07
N HIS A 173 17.43 2.26 9.66
CA HIS A 173 18.66 1.81 9.03
C HIS A 173 18.94 0.35 9.37
N VAL A 174 18.99 -0.53 8.38
CA VAL A 174 19.24 -1.95 8.52
C VAL A 174 20.68 -2.24 8.14
N LYS A 175 21.54 -2.51 9.13
CA LYS A 175 22.95 -2.85 8.86
C LYS A 175 23.05 -4.11 8.00
N LYS A 176 24.09 -4.17 7.18
CA LYS A 176 24.42 -5.32 6.33
C LYS A 176 24.31 -6.64 7.11
N GLY A 177 23.52 -7.56 6.58
CA GLY A 177 23.32 -8.89 7.15
C GLY A 177 22.13 -9.59 6.51
N THR A 178 22.01 -10.89 6.73
CA THR A 178 20.86 -11.68 6.26
C THR A 178 19.82 -11.80 7.36
N TYR A 179 18.69 -11.14 7.23
CA TYR A 179 17.55 -11.17 8.16
C TYR A 179 16.51 -12.19 7.67
N LYS A 180 16.34 -13.30 8.42
CA LYS A 180 15.38 -14.37 8.11
C LYS A 180 14.12 -14.16 8.94
N GLU A 181 13.22 -13.33 8.43
CA GLU A 181 11.99 -12.92 9.11
C GLU A 181 10.91 -12.54 8.08
N ASN A 182 9.63 -12.70 8.46
CA ASN A 182 8.51 -12.15 7.71
C ASN A 182 8.14 -10.81 8.35
N VAL A 183 8.27 -9.72 7.60
CA VAL A 183 8.01 -8.36 8.10
C VAL A 183 6.65 -7.88 7.60
N GLU A 184 5.76 -7.57 8.53
CA GLU A 184 4.45 -6.97 8.24
C GLU A 184 4.49 -5.47 8.54
N ILE A 185 4.20 -4.64 7.53
CA ILE A 185 4.08 -3.19 7.70
C ILE A 185 2.59 -2.85 7.67
N GLY A 186 1.95 -2.93 8.84
CA GLY A 186 0.51 -2.67 8.93
C GLY A 186 0.13 -1.25 8.51
N LYS A 187 -1.10 -1.07 8.02
CA LYS A 187 -1.62 0.20 7.43
C LYS A 187 -1.46 1.47 8.29
N LYS A 188 -1.27 1.32 9.60
CA LYS A 188 -1.04 2.42 10.54
C LYS A 188 0.39 2.95 10.50
N LYS A 189 1.37 2.18 10.01
CA LYS A 189 2.78 2.57 9.90
C LYS A 189 3.03 3.41 8.64
N LYS A 190 2.52 4.65 8.64
CA LYS A 190 2.68 5.60 7.52
C LYS A 190 4.09 6.21 7.51
N ASN A 191 4.62 6.49 6.31
CA ASN A 191 5.89 7.19 6.09
C ASN A 191 7.14 6.50 6.67
N VAL A 192 7.16 5.16 6.70
CA VAL A 192 8.35 4.38 7.10
C VAL A 192 9.25 4.16 5.88
N MET A 193 10.56 4.26 6.08
CA MET A 193 11.58 4.00 5.06
C MET A 193 12.67 3.12 5.65
N HIS A 194 13.04 2.06 4.94
CA HIS A 194 14.11 1.14 5.31
C HIS A 194 15.31 1.37 4.41
N LEU A 195 16.51 1.40 5.00
CA LEU A 195 17.79 1.71 4.34
C LEU A 195 18.89 0.74 4.74
#